data_AF-A0A7W9KRH2-F1
#
_entry.id   AF-A0A7W9KRH2-F1
#
_cell.length_a   1.000
_cell.length_b   1.000
_cell.length_c   1.000
_cell.angle_alpha   90.00
_cell.angle_beta   90.00
_cell.angle_gamma   90.00
#
_symmetry.space_group_name_H-M   'P 1'
#
loop_
_entity.id
_entity.type
_entity.pdbx_description
1 polymer ?
#
loop_
_entity_poly.entity_id
_entity_poly.type
_entity_poly.pdbx_seq_one_letter_code
_entity_poly.pdbx_strand_id
1 'polypeptide(L)'
;MTMTNVVPRGDTVLRSVLHLADLAPNAGGYQWRLTDGAAHLHVDAPDSRPAVLLGVGAVLHHLRIALAAAGWGALISRGTTPSDPTHIASIRAVRKQPTTEQVAMAAAISVRTGDDADYGEAAVPWTVLNRLAAQARAEGAEMTVVLDHETRIRMLRRTRSLRNAGVVAVIGSRPGDEVVAGAALSAVLLMGTVWGLLGCQLPVRPLLAQQVIGPDLVPQVVLRLGYPRT
;
A
#
# COMPACT_ATOMS: atom_id res chain seq x y z
N MET A 1 40.61 -11.75 16.78
CA MET A 1 40.08 -11.19 15.52
C MET A 1 38.83 -10.41 15.87
N THR A 2 38.98 -9.13 16.21
CA THR A 2 37.90 -8.28 16.69
C THR A 2 37.05 -7.90 15.48
N MET A 3 35.86 -8.51 15.34
CA MET A 3 34.87 -8.01 14.39
C MET A 3 34.44 -6.63 14.88
N THR A 4 35.03 -5.58 14.33
CA THR A 4 34.53 -4.22 14.47
C THR A 4 33.13 -4.23 13.88
N ASN A 5 32.11 -4.20 14.74
CA ASN A 5 30.72 -4.15 14.32
C ASN A 5 30.49 -2.76 13.71
N VAL A 6 30.80 -2.62 12.42
CA VAL A 6 30.60 -1.39 11.68
C VAL A 6 29.11 -1.15 11.61
N VAL A 7 28.63 -0.25 12.48
CA VAL A 7 27.24 0.18 12.51
C VAL A 7 26.88 0.71 11.13
N PRO A 8 25.93 0.10 10.40
CA PRO A 8 25.59 0.54 9.04
C PRO A 8 25.16 2.01 9.06
N ARG A 9 25.56 2.77 8.04
CA ARG A 9 25.04 4.12 7.82
C ARG A 9 23.65 4.04 7.18
N GLY A 10 22.81 5.05 7.46
CA GLY A 10 21.41 5.04 7.02
C GLY A 10 21.24 5.04 5.51
N ASP A 11 22.11 5.76 4.79
CA ASP A 11 22.17 5.77 3.32
C ASP A 11 22.44 4.40 2.71
N THR A 12 23.34 3.63 3.32
CA THR A 12 23.73 2.29 2.87
C THR A 12 22.54 1.34 3.00
N VAL A 13 21.84 1.39 4.13
CA VAL A 13 20.65 0.57 4.35
C VAL A 13 19.51 1.00 3.46
N LEU A 14 19.28 2.31 3.33
CA LEU A 14 18.26 2.87 2.43
C LEU A 14 18.44 2.35 1.00
N ARG A 15 19.66 2.46 0.45
CA ARG A 15 19.97 1.95 -0.89
C ARG A 15 19.73 0.43 -1.01
N SER A 16 20.08 -0.33 0.03
CA SER A 16 19.94 -1.79 0.00
C SER A 16 18.50 -2.27 -0.10
N VAL A 17 17.52 -1.48 0.37
CA VAL A 17 16.10 -1.89 0.44
C VAL A 17 15.21 -1.26 -0.64
N LEU A 18 15.72 -0.34 -1.47
CA LEU A 18 14.92 0.33 -2.50
C LEU A 18 14.22 -0.65 -3.45
N HIS A 19 14.88 -1.74 -3.82
CA HIS A 19 14.29 -2.77 -4.68
C HIS A 19 13.02 -3.41 -4.08
N LEU A 20 12.88 -3.45 -2.75
CA LEU A 20 11.66 -3.93 -2.08
C LEU A 20 10.52 -2.91 -2.17
N ALA A 21 10.85 -1.61 -2.24
CA ALA A 21 9.86 -0.56 -2.48
C ALA A 21 9.26 -0.66 -3.88
N ASP A 22 10.06 -1.06 -4.87
CA ASP A 22 9.63 -1.21 -6.27
C ASP A 22 8.69 -2.41 -6.51
N LEU A 23 8.52 -3.30 -5.51
CA LEU A 23 7.52 -4.38 -5.52
C LEU A 23 6.11 -3.93 -5.10
N ALA A 24 5.95 -2.65 -4.79
CA ALA A 24 4.68 -2.07 -4.39
C ALA A 24 3.59 -2.19 -5.49
N PRO A 25 2.31 -2.30 -5.11
CA PRO A 25 1.23 -2.24 -6.09
C PRO A 25 1.24 -0.90 -6.83
N ASN A 26 1.00 -0.94 -8.14
CA ASN A 26 0.96 0.23 -9.02
C ASN A 26 2.30 1.00 -9.09
N ALA A 27 3.43 0.38 -8.71
CA ALA A 27 4.75 1.00 -8.82
C ALA A 27 5.06 1.34 -10.29
N GLY A 28 5.35 2.62 -10.54
CA GLY A 28 5.71 3.17 -11.85
C GLY A 28 5.40 4.66 -11.93
N GLY A 29 5.97 5.35 -12.92
CA GLY A 29 5.76 6.79 -13.09
C GLY A 29 6.56 7.66 -12.09
N TYR A 30 7.63 7.12 -11.51
CA TYR A 30 8.47 7.80 -10.53
C TYR A 30 9.95 7.43 -10.71
N GLN A 31 10.83 8.23 -10.11
CA GLN A 31 12.26 8.03 -10.07
C GLN A 31 12.83 8.29 -8.68
N TRP A 32 13.80 7.47 -8.30
CA TRP A 32 14.65 7.68 -7.14
C TRP A 32 15.87 8.54 -7.51
N ARG A 33 16.13 9.60 -6.76
CA ARG A 33 17.38 10.35 -6.79
C ARG A 33 18.07 10.24 -5.44
N LEU A 34 19.28 9.67 -5.42
CA LEU A 34 20.06 9.53 -4.19
C LEU A 34 20.99 10.73 -4.02
N THR A 35 20.98 11.33 -2.84
CA THR A 35 21.92 12.36 -2.40
C THR A 35 22.57 11.92 -1.09
N ASP A 36 23.56 12.68 -0.59
CA ASP A 36 24.26 12.33 0.65
C ASP A 36 23.28 12.19 1.82
N GLY A 37 23.05 10.93 2.22
CA GLY A 37 22.19 10.58 3.36
C GLY A 37 20.69 10.44 3.07
N ALA A 38 20.22 10.70 1.84
CA ALA A 38 18.78 10.70 1.54
C ALA A 38 18.42 10.10 0.18
N ALA A 39 17.20 9.57 0.10
CA ALA A 39 16.54 9.25 -1.16
C ALA A 39 15.43 10.26 -1.41
N HIS A 40 15.39 10.80 -2.63
CA HIS A 40 14.35 11.71 -3.09
C HIS A 40 13.48 10.99 -4.10
N LEU A 41 12.18 11.03 -3.87
CA LEU A 41 11.19 10.45 -4.76
C LEU A 41 10.60 11.55 -5.65
N HIS A 42 10.78 11.41 -6.95
CA HIS A 42 10.20 12.30 -7.95
C HIS A 42 9.18 11.54 -8.79
N VAL A 43 8.08 12.17 -9.17
CA VAL A 43 7.24 11.67 -10.25
C VAL A 43 7.82 12.07 -11.61
N ASP A 44 7.47 11.34 -12.66
CA ASP A 44 7.98 11.66 -14.01
C ASP A 44 7.43 12.97 -14.57
N ALA A 45 6.25 13.41 -14.11
CA ALA A 45 5.59 14.65 -14.53
C ALA A 45 4.85 15.34 -13.37
N PRO A 46 4.83 16.68 -13.31
CA PRO A 46 4.22 17.43 -12.21
C PRO A 46 2.69 17.28 -12.13
N ASP A 47 2.03 16.97 -13.24
CA ASP A 47 0.59 16.71 -13.37
C ASP A 47 0.26 15.21 -13.43
N SER A 48 1.08 14.40 -12.75
CA SER A 48 0.95 12.95 -12.72
C SER A 48 -0.47 12.50 -12.38
N ARG A 49 -0.96 11.52 -13.14
CA ARG A 49 -2.31 10.96 -12.97
C ARG A 49 -2.50 10.43 -11.54
N PRO A 50 -3.73 10.46 -10.99
CA PRO A 50 -4.04 9.92 -9.67
C PRO A 50 -3.52 8.49 -9.42
N ALA A 51 -3.53 7.63 -10.44
CA ALA A 51 -3.00 6.27 -10.37
C ALA A 51 -1.48 6.20 -10.08
N VAL A 52 -0.69 7.17 -10.57
CA VAL A 52 0.74 7.29 -10.28
C VAL A 52 0.94 7.71 -8.83
N LEU A 53 0.16 8.66 -8.33
CA LEU A 53 0.23 9.10 -6.93
C LEU A 53 -0.18 8.00 -5.94
N LEU A 54 -1.17 7.17 -6.31
CA LEU A 54 -1.49 5.93 -5.60
C LEU A 54 -0.29 4.98 -5.55
N GLY A 55 0.39 4.76 -6.67
CA GLY A 55 1.62 3.96 -6.73
C GLY A 55 2.73 4.52 -5.83
N VAL A 56 2.97 5.83 -5.89
CA VAL A 56 3.94 6.54 -5.04
C VAL A 56 3.65 6.34 -3.56
N GLY A 57 2.39 6.46 -3.15
CA GLY A 57 1.97 6.16 -1.78
C GLY A 57 2.32 4.73 -1.34
N ALA A 58 2.05 3.75 -2.21
CA ALA A 58 2.32 2.35 -1.95
C ALA A 58 3.83 2.05 -1.87
N VAL A 59 4.64 2.68 -2.73
CA VAL A 59 6.11 2.60 -2.75
C VAL A 59 6.70 3.18 -1.47
N LEU A 60 6.23 4.36 -1.03
CA LEU A 60 6.67 4.97 0.23
C LEU A 60 6.33 4.08 1.44
N HIS A 61 5.16 3.45 1.43
CA HIS A 61 4.77 2.51 2.47
C HIS A 61 5.67 1.26 2.48
N HIS A 62 5.89 0.61 1.32
CA HIS A 62 6.79 -0.54 1.21
C HIS A 62 8.20 -0.20 1.68
N LEU A 63 8.74 0.95 1.28
CA LEU A 63 10.06 1.42 1.72
C LEU A 63 10.13 1.51 3.25
N ARG A 64 9.11 2.08 3.90
CA ARG A 64 9.06 2.18 5.37
C ARG A 64 9.03 0.81 6.03
N ILE A 65 8.31 -0.17 5.47
CA ILE A 65 8.26 -1.54 5.99
C ILE A 65 9.59 -2.28 5.78
N ALA A 66 10.20 -2.13 4.61
CA ALA A 66 11.50 -2.72 4.29
C ALA A 66 12.62 -2.18 5.19
N LEU A 67 12.64 -0.86 5.43
CA LEU A 67 13.54 -0.23 6.39
C LEU A 67 13.32 -0.77 7.82
N ALA A 68 12.06 -0.94 8.23
CA ALA A 68 11.72 -1.47 9.55
C ALA A 68 12.32 -2.86 9.77
N ALA A 69 12.18 -3.76 8.80
CA ALA A 69 12.79 -5.10 8.88
C ALA A 69 14.33 -5.07 8.97
N ALA A 70 14.97 -4.04 8.43
CA ALA A 70 16.41 -3.81 8.56
C ALA A 70 16.82 -3.15 9.90
N GLY A 71 15.89 -2.86 10.81
CA GLY A 71 16.14 -2.16 12.08
C GLY A 71 16.17 -0.64 11.97
N TRP A 72 15.48 -0.07 10.98
CA TRP A 72 15.44 1.36 10.71
C TRP A 72 14.01 1.90 10.55
N GLY A 73 13.81 3.15 10.91
CA GLY A 73 12.64 3.93 10.53
C GLY A 73 12.91 4.77 9.30
N ALA A 74 11.85 5.23 8.65
CA ALA A 74 11.89 6.22 7.60
C ALA A 74 11.43 7.58 8.16
N LEU A 75 12.28 8.60 8.13
CA LEU A 75 11.82 9.99 8.21
C LEU A 75 11.44 10.44 6.81
N ILE A 76 10.15 10.68 6.58
CA ILE A 76 9.61 11.07 5.27
C ILE A 76 9.08 12.49 5.38
N SER A 77 9.74 13.41 4.67
CA SER A 77 9.26 14.78 4.48
C SER A 77 8.57 14.86 3.12
N ARG A 78 7.24 15.00 3.12
CA ARG A 78 6.42 15.13 1.90
C ARG A 78 6.27 16.59 1.49
N GLY A 79 6.19 16.82 0.18
CA GLY A 79 5.90 18.14 -0.39
C GLY A 79 6.66 18.39 -1.69
N THR A 80 5.99 19.08 -2.59
CA THR A 80 6.60 19.68 -3.78
C THR A 80 7.17 21.05 -3.41
N THR A 81 8.30 21.42 -4.00
CA THR A 81 8.78 22.79 -3.97
C THR A 81 8.40 23.47 -5.28
N PRO A 82 8.06 24.77 -5.31
CA PRO A 82 7.79 25.47 -6.57
C PRO A 82 8.95 25.37 -7.57
N SER A 83 10.18 25.26 -7.06
CA SER A 83 11.40 25.05 -7.84
C SER A 83 11.56 23.63 -8.42
N ASP A 84 10.83 22.65 -7.89
CA ASP A 84 10.81 21.27 -8.39
C ASP A 84 9.42 20.64 -8.12
N PRO A 85 8.45 20.88 -9.02
CA PRO A 85 7.09 20.37 -8.87
C PRO A 85 6.99 18.85 -9.04
N THR A 86 8.07 18.18 -9.44
CA THR A 86 8.13 16.71 -9.56
C THR A 86 8.53 16.02 -8.26
N HIS A 87 9.17 16.74 -7.33
CA HIS A 87 9.62 16.18 -6.06
C HIS A 87 8.43 15.90 -5.13
N ILE A 88 8.23 14.65 -4.72
CA ILE A 88 7.12 14.26 -3.82
C ILE A 88 7.59 14.10 -2.38
N ALA A 89 8.74 13.47 -2.16
CA ALA A 89 9.19 13.15 -0.82
C ALA A 89 10.72 13.03 -0.72
N SER A 90 11.26 13.47 0.41
CA SER A 90 12.62 13.17 0.85
C SER A 90 12.59 12.16 1.98
N ILE A 91 13.43 11.14 1.91
CA ILE A 91 13.48 10.03 2.85
C ILE A 91 14.88 9.89 3.43
N ARG A 92 14.96 9.81 4.76
CA ARG A 92 16.18 9.46 5.49
C ARG A 92 15.92 8.26 6.38
N ALA A 93 16.85 7.31 6.39
CA ALA A 93 16.82 6.20 7.33
C ALA A 93 17.31 6.66 8.71
N VAL A 94 16.54 6.36 9.75
CA VAL A 94 16.90 6.62 11.15
C VAL A 94 16.82 5.36 11.99
N ARG A 95 17.59 5.26 13.08
CA ARG A 95 17.52 4.08 13.94
C ARG A 95 16.14 3.99 14.60
N LYS A 96 15.47 2.85 14.42
CA LYS A 96 14.18 2.56 15.04
C LYS A 96 13.94 1.05 15.00
N GLN A 97 13.60 0.46 16.14
CA GLN A 97 13.24 -0.95 16.19
C GLN A 97 11.88 -1.19 15.51
N PRO A 98 11.73 -2.26 14.71
CA PRO A 98 10.45 -2.59 14.10
C PRO A 98 9.46 -3.14 15.13
N THR A 99 8.19 -3.02 14.82
CA THR A 99 7.15 -3.81 15.48
C THR A 99 7.08 -5.22 14.87
N THR A 100 6.50 -6.18 15.60
CA THR A 100 6.26 -7.54 15.09
C THR A 100 5.46 -7.54 13.79
N GLU A 101 4.47 -6.65 13.67
CA GLU A 101 3.68 -6.52 12.45
C GLU A 101 4.49 -5.98 11.26
N GLN A 102 5.41 -5.05 11.49
CA GLN A 102 6.28 -4.56 10.42
C GLN A 102 7.21 -5.66 9.92
N VAL A 103 7.73 -6.50 10.81
CA VAL A 103 8.52 -7.68 10.44
C VAL A 103 7.67 -8.64 9.60
N ALA A 104 6.46 -8.95 10.04
CA ALA A 104 5.55 -9.83 9.30
C ALA A 104 5.17 -9.25 7.92
N MET A 105 4.84 -7.96 7.86
CA MET A 105 4.53 -7.27 6.59
C MET A 105 5.73 -7.22 5.65
N ALA A 106 6.96 -7.12 6.17
CA ALA A 106 8.16 -7.14 5.33
C ALA A 106 8.36 -8.50 4.65
N ALA A 107 8.11 -9.60 5.37
CA ALA A 107 8.12 -10.93 4.78
C ALA A 107 7.04 -11.10 3.69
N ALA A 108 5.91 -10.39 3.83
CA ALA A 108 4.83 -10.39 2.84
C ALA A 108 5.16 -9.67 1.52
N ILE A 109 6.14 -8.76 1.50
CA ILE A 109 6.48 -7.96 0.30
C ILE A 109 6.78 -8.84 -0.90
N SER A 110 7.63 -9.86 -0.72
CA SER A 110 8.12 -10.71 -1.81
C SER A 110 7.14 -11.79 -2.27
N VAL A 111 6.11 -12.08 -1.49
CA VAL A 111 5.19 -13.19 -1.75
C VAL A 111 3.77 -12.74 -2.09
N ARG A 112 3.46 -11.45 -1.94
CA ARG A 112 2.17 -10.88 -2.33
C ARG A 112 1.99 -10.94 -3.84
N THR A 113 0.87 -11.50 -4.28
CA THR A 113 0.42 -11.45 -5.68
C THR A 113 -0.74 -10.47 -5.84
N GLY A 114 -0.95 -9.95 -7.05
CA GLY A 114 -2.06 -9.06 -7.41
C GLY A 114 -3.15 -9.75 -8.22
N ASP A 115 -3.14 -11.08 -8.26
CA ASP A 115 -3.88 -11.86 -9.24
C ASP A 115 -5.37 -11.89 -8.96
N ASP A 116 -6.16 -11.81 -10.04
CA ASP A 116 -7.61 -12.00 -10.04
C ASP A 116 -7.96 -13.51 -9.92
N ALA A 117 -7.45 -14.16 -8.89
CA ALA A 117 -7.57 -15.60 -8.67
C ALA A 117 -8.98 -15.99 -8.18
N ASP A 118 -9.32 -17.28 -8.31
CA ASP A 118 -10.47 -17.82 -7.60
C ASP A 118 -10.14 -17.94 -6.09
N TYR A 119 -11.07 -17.52 -5.24
CA TYR A 119 -10.93 -17.69 -3.78
C TYR A 119 -11.57 -19.00 -3.29
N GLY A 120 -11.05 -19.50 -2.17
CA GLY A 120 -11.62 -20.61 -1.42
C GLY A 120 -12.87 -20.21 -0.64
N GLU A 121 -13.68 -21.20 -0.25
CA GLU A 121 -14.99 -21.02 0.44
C GLU A 121 -14.88 -20.46 1.86
N ALA A 122 -13.69 -20.49 2.46
CA ALA A 122 -13.46 -19.95 3.78
C ALA A 122 -13.80 -18.45 3.85
N ALA A 123 -14.71 -18.09 4.75
CA ALA A 123 -15.05 -16.71 5.01
C ALA A 123 -13.87 -15.98 5.66
N VAL A 124 -13.62 -14.73 5.26
CA VAL A 124 -12.65 -13.86 5.92
C VAL A 124 -13.22 -13.42 7.27
N PRO A 125 -12.57 -13.74 8.41
CA PRO A 125 -13.10 -13.36 9.72
C PRO A 125 -13.20 -11.85 9.89
N TRP A 126 -14.23 -11.39 10.60
CA TRP A 126 -14.44 -9.96 10.89
C TRP A 126 -13.27 -9.32 11.64
N THR A 127 -12.59 -10.09 12.49
CA THR A 127 -11.38 -9.66 13.20
C THR A 127 -10.25 -9.32 12.25
N VAL A 128 -10.08 -10.10 11.17
CA VAL A 128 -9.09 -9.83 10.12
C VAL A 128 -9.48 -8.56 9.36
N LEU A 129 -10.74 -8.44 8.92
CA LEU A 129 -11.22 -7.24 8.22
C LEU A 129 -11.05 -5.96 9.06
N ASN A 130 -11.34 -6.03 10.36
CA ASN A 130 -11.11 -4.92 11.29
C ASN A 130 -9.63 -4.56 11.41
N ARG A 131 -8.73 -5.55 11.41
CA ARG A 131 -7.28 -5.31 11.41
C ARG A 131 -6.83 -4.63 10.12
N LEU A 132 -7.31 -5.08 8.97
CA LEU A 132 -7.03 -4.44 7.67
C LEU A 132 -7.54 -2.99 7.65
N ALA A 133 -8.75 -2.75 8.15
CA ALA A 133 -9.28 -1.39 8.27
C ALA A 133 -8.46 -0.51 9.22
N ALA A 134 -7.92 -1.08 10.30
CA ALA A 134 -7.01 -0.37 11.20
C ALA A 134 -5.70 0.01 10.51
N GLN A 135 -5.16 -0.84 9.62
CA GLN A 135 -3.98 -0.50 8.81
C GLN A 135 -4.27 0.65 7.84
N ALA A 136 -5.42 0.64 7.16
CA ALA A 136 -5.81 1.76 6.30
C ALA A 136 -5.92 3.08 7.09
N ARG A 137 -6.56 3.05 8.28
CA ARG A 137 -6.70 4.23 9.15
C ARG A 137 -5.37 4.74 9.69
N ALA A 138 -4.42 3.86 9.98
CA ALA A 138 -3.08 4.25 10.41
C ALA A 138 -2.34 5.07 9.34
N GLU A 139 -2.70 4.90 8.07
CA GLU A 139 -2.16 5.69 6.95
C GLU A 139 -2.98 6.94 6.63
N GLY A 140 -4.14 7.13 7.27
CA GLY A 140 -5.02 8.28 7.05
C GLY A 140 -6.13 8.05 6.01
N ALA A 141 -6.37 6.81 5.59
CA ALA A 141 -7.49 6.45 4.71
C ALA A 141 -8.50 5.56 5.44
N GLU A 142 -9.68 5.37 4.86
CA GLU A 142 -10.70 4.46 5.39
C GLU A 142 -10.90 3.27 4.46
N MET A 143 -11.00 2.07 5.04
CA MET A 143 -11.42 0.88 4.31
C MET A 143 -12.82 0.48 4.77
N THR A 144 -13.77 0.44 3.83
CA THR A 144 -15.16 0.04 4.10
C THR A 144 -15.51 -1.23 3.32
N VAL A 145 -16.04 -2.22 4.03
CA VAL A 145 -16.51 -3.47 3.43
C VAL A 145 -17.86 -3.25 2.75
N VAL A 146 -18.01 -3.74 1.52
CA VAL A 146 -19.28 -3.66 0.78
C VAL A 146 -20.22 -4.75 1.26
N LEU A 147 -21.19 -4.38 2.09
CA LEU A 147 -22.18 -5.29 2.66
C LEU A 147 -23.42 -5.45 1.78
N ASP A 148 -23.80 -4.40 1.06
CA ASP A 148 -24.95 -4.44 0.16
C ASP A 148 -24.70 -5.40 -1.01
N HIS A 149 -25.61 -6.35 -1.18
CA HIS A 149 -25.46 -7.46 -2.12
C HIS A 149 -25.46 -6.98 -3.58
N GLU A 150 -26.40 -6.09 -3.93
CA GLU A 150 -26.52 -5.58 -5.30
C GLU A 150 -25.29 -4.74 -5.68
N THR A 151 -24.84 -3.87 -4.79
CA THR A 151 -23.65 -3.05 -4.97
C THR A 151 -22.42 -3.93 -5.14
N ARG A 152 -22.25 -4.94 -4.28
CA ARG A 152 -21.15 -5.91 -4.37
C ARG A 152 -21.15 -6.64 -5.71
N ILE A 153 -22.29 -7.18 -6.16
CA ILE A 153 -22.40 -7.85 -7.46
C ILE A 153 -22.05 -6.88 -8.60
N ARG A 154 -22.55 -5.64 -8.55
CA ARG A 154 -22.26 -4.64 -9.59
C ARG A 154 -20.78 -4.30 -9.68
N MET A 155 -20.06 -4.26 -8.56
CA MET A 155 -18.60 -4.08 -8.54
C MET A 155 -17.85 -5.28 -9.15
N LEU A 156 -18.36 -6.49 -8.95
CA LEU A 156 -17.76 -7.73 -9.46
C LEU A 156 -18.04 -8.03 -10.94
N ARG A 157 -18.92 -7.28 -11.62
CA ARG A 157 -19.38 -7.56 -13.01
C ARG A 157 -18.29 -7.71 -14.09
N ARG A 158 -17.03 -7.34 -13.82
CA ARG A 158 -15.89 -7.49 -14.75
C ARG A 158 -14.79 -8.42 -14.24
N THR A 159 -15.00 -9.03 -13.08
CA THR A 159 -14.06 -9.98 -12.49
C THR A 159 -14.12 -11.29 -13.28
N ARG A 160 -12.95 -11.91 -13.56
CA ARG A 160 -12.89 -13.19 -14.29
C ARG A 160 -13.48 -14.36 -13.48
N SER A 161 -13.56 -14.16 -12.17
CA SER A 161 -13.96 -15.13 -11.16
C SER A 161 -15.19 -14.66 -10.37
N LEU A 162 -16.34 -15.32 -10.58
CA LEU A 162 -17.59 -15.07 -9.85
C LEU A 162 -18.03 -16.23 -8.95
N ARG A 163 -17.40 -17.42 -9.05
CA ARG A 163 -17.80 -18.60 -8.27
C ARG A 163 -17.62 -18.37 -6.77
N ASN A 164 -16.54 -17.71 -6.39
CA ASN A 164 -16.36 -17.20 -5.03
C ASN A 164 -15.56 -15.90 -5.07
N ALA A 165 -16.28 -14.80 -4.84
CA ALA A 165 -15.75 -13.47 -4.99
C ALA A 165 -15.12 -12.89 -3.72
N GLY A 166 -15.02 -13.66 -2.63
CA GLY A 166 -14.45 -13.18 -1.37
C GLY A 166 -15.14 -11.91 -0.86
N VAL A 167 -14.45 -11.13 -0.04
CA VAL A 167 -14.93 -9.83 0.44
C VAL A 167 -14.58 -8.74 -0.57
N VAL A 168 -15.52 -7.82 -0.81
CA VAL A 168 -15.25 -6.59 -1.56
C VAL A 168 -15.14 -5.43 -0.57
N ALA A 169 -14.12 -4.60 -0.72
CA ALA A 169 -13.90 -3.42 0.11
C ALA A 169 -13.52 -2.21 -0.75
N VAL A 170 -13.80 -1.02 -0.25
CA VAL A 170 -13.42 0.26 -0.86
C VAL A 170 -12.47 0.99 0.08
N ILE A 171 -11.34 1.44 -0.45
CA ILE A 171 -10.47 2.41 0.25
C ILE A 171 -10.84 3.81 -0.23
N GLY A 172 -11.24 4.66 0.70
CA GLY A 172 -11.55 6.07 0.48
C GLY A 172 -10.57 6.99 1.20
N SER A 173 -10.28 8.15 0.60
CA SER A 173 -9.48 9.22 1.21
C SER A 173 -10.13 10.57 0.94
N ARG A 174 -9.60 11.65 1.52
CA ARG A 174 -10.01 13.00 1.14
C ARG A 174 -9.61 13.29 -0.33
N PRO A 175 -10.26 14.27 -0.99
CA PRO A 175 -9.83 14.73 -2.30
C PRO A 175 -8.35 15.19 -2.27
N GLY A 176 -7.53 14.73 -3.22
CA GLY A 176 -6.09 15.07 -3.31
C GLY A 176 -5.16 14.22 -2.43
N ASP A 177 -5.70 13.25 -1.68
CA ASP A 177 -4.94 12.35 -0.80
C ASP A 177 -4.60 11.00 -1.49
N GLU A 178 -4.35 10.99 -2.80
CA GLU A 178 -4.02 9.76 -3.54
C GLU A 178 -2.78 9.07 -2.97
N VAL A 179 -1.76 9.82 -2.53
CA VAL A 179 -0.56 9.27 -1.88
C VAL A 179 -0.89 8.58 -0.55
N VAL A 180 -1.84 9.13 0.21
CA VAL A 180 -2.34 8.52 1.46
C VAL A 180 -3.10 7.23 1.16
N ALA A 181 -3.99 7.26 0.16
CA ALA A 181 -4.72 6.07 -0.27
C ALA A 181 -3.80 4.96 -0.80
N GLY A 182 -2.72 5.33 -1.47
CA GLY A 182 -1.69 4.40 -1.95
C GLY A 182 -0.96 3.70 -0.81
N ALA A 183 -0.58 4.46 0.23
CA ALA A 183 0.03 3.90 1.42
C ALA A 183 -0.93 2.94 2.14
N ALA A 184 -2.20 3.33 2.28
CA ALA A 184 -3.24 2.49 2.86
C ALA A 184 -3.48 1.19 2.07
N LEU A 185 -3.52 1.28 0.73
CA LEU A 185 -3.60 0.11 -0.15
C LEU A 185 -2.45 -0.87 0.12
N SER A 186 -1.22 -0.37 0.19
CA SER A 186 -0.06 -1.20 0.52
C SER A 186 -0.19 -1.83 1.91
N ALA A 187 -0.61 -1.07 2.92
CA ALA A 187 -0.76 -1.56 4.29
C ALA A 187 -1.80 -2.69 4.37
N VAL A 188 -2.96 -2.49 3.73
CA VAL A 188 -4.04 -3.48 3.64
C VAL A 188 -3.58 -4.74 2.93
N LEU A 189 -2.91 -4.63 1.79
CA LEU A 189 -2.49 -5.81 1.02
C LEU A 189 -1.38 -6.61 1.73
N LEU A 190 -0.39 -5.93 2.34
CA LEU A 190 0.66 -6.61 3.10
C LEU A 190 0.10 -7.30 4.33
N MET A 191 -0.75 -6.61 5.11
CA MET A 191 -1.40 -7.24 6.26
C MET A 191 -2.33 -8.37 5.82
N GLY A 192 -3.07 -8.23 4.72
CA GLY A 192 -3.87 -9.31 4.15
C GLY A 192 -3.03 -10.54 3.85
N THR A 193 -1.86 -10.35 3.24
CA THR A 193 -0.92 -11.43 2.93
C THR A 193 -0.37 -12.09 4.20
N VAL A 194 -0.09 -11.33 5.27
CA VAL A 194 0.27 -11.86 6.60
C VAL A 194 -0.82 -12.79 7.16
N TRP A 195 -2.09 -12.46 6.91
CA TRP A 195 -3.24 -13.30 7.29
C TRP A 195 -3.57 -14.40 6.28
N GLY A 196 -2.75 -14.60 5.24
CA GLY A 196 -2.95 -15.62 4.20
C GLY A 196 -4.01 -15.26 3.15
N LEU A 197 -4.42 -13.99 3.08
CA LEU A 197 -5.36 -13.51 2.07
C LEU A 197 -4.63 -13.14 0.78
N LEU A 198 -5.24 -13.48 -0.35
CA LEU A 198 -4.99 -12.85 -1.64
C LEU A 198 -5.79 -11.55 -1.73
N GLY A 199 -5.24 -10.57 -2.45
CA GLY A 199 -5.90 -9.29 -2.70
C GLY A 199 -5.73 -8.82 -4.14
N CYS A 200 -6.84 -8.52 -4.83
CA CYS A 200 -6.80 -7.94 -6.18
C CYS A 200 -7.54 -6.60 -6.24
N GLN A 201 -7.00 -5.66 -7.02
CA GLN A 201 -7.66 -4.39 -7.30
C GLN A 201 -8.70 -4.57 -8.41
N LEU A 202 -9.88 -4.00 -8.21
CA LEU A 202 -10.95 -3.94 -9.19
C LEU A 202 -11.05 -2.54 -9.79
N PRO A 203 -11.58 -2.40 -11.03
CA PRO A 203 -11.84 -1.10 -11.61
C PRO A 203 -12.77 -0.26 -10.73
N VAL A 204 -12.33 0.95 -10.38
CA VAL A 204 -13.15 1.88 -9.60
C VAL A 204 -14.31 2.39 -10.46
N ARG A 205 -15.53 2.27 -9.93
CA ARG A 205 -16.74 2.89 -10.50
C ARG A 205 -17.21 3.96 -9.51
N PRO A 206 -16.83 5.24 -9.69
CA PRO A 206 -16.94 6.26 -8.65
C PRO A 206 -18.36 6.36 -8.05
N LEU A 207 -19.39 6.44 -8.89
CA LEU A 207 -20.78 6.52 -8.43
C LEU A 207 -21.22 5.32 -7.57
N LEU A 208 -20.71 4.12 -7.87
CA LEU A 208 -21.04 2.91 -7.12
C LEU A 208 -20.21 2.81 -5.83
N ALA A 209 -18.93 3.16 -5.89
CA ALA A 209 -18.04 3.13 -4.74
C ALA A 209 -18.37 4.23 -3.73
N GLN A 210 -18.88 5.38 -4.19
CA GLN A 210 -19.36 6.46 -3.34
C GLN A 210 -20.53 6.05 -2.44
N GLN A 211 -21.35 5.08 -2.86
CA GLN A 211 -22.48 4.58 -2.05
C GLN A 211 -22.03 3.82 -0.79
N VAL A 212 -20.73 3.47 -0.71
CA VAL A 212 -20.17 2.61 0.35
C VAL A 212 -19.36 3.42 1.38
N ILE A 213 -18.82 4.57 0.99
CA ILE A 213 -17.91 5.36 1.84
C ILE A 213 -18.63 6.60 2.41
N GLY A 214 -18.02 7.22 3.42
CA GLY A 214 -18.52 8.45 4.02
C GLY A 214 -18.60 9.62 3.02
N PRO A 215 -19.47 10.63 3.26
CA PRO A 215 -19.72 11.72 2.32
C PRO A 215 -18.50 12.62 2.06
N ASP A 216 -17.55 12.69 3.00
CA ASP A 216 -16.34 13.51 2.89
C ASP A 216 -15.17 12.81 2.18
N LEU A 217 -15.38 11.57 1.72
CA LEU A 217 -14.35 10.74 1.10
C LEU A 217 -14.63 10.53 -0.39
N VAL A 218 -13.54 10.37 -1.14
CA VAL A 218 -13.53 9.96 -2.55
C VAL A 218 -13.06 8.51 -2.63
N PRO A 219 -13.71 7.64 -3.41
CA PRO A 219 -13.28 6.25 -3.57
C PRO A 219 -12.00 6.21 -4.41
N GLN A 220 -10.93 5.69 -3.83
CA GLN A 220 -9.62 5.63 -4.47
C GLN A 220 -9.30 4.23 -5.01
N VAL A 221 -9.67 3.19 -4.27
CA VAL A 221 -9.39 1.80 -4.63
C VAL A 221 -10.59 0.92 -4.30
N VAL A 222 -10.91 -0.02 -5.19
CA VAL A 222 -11.83 -1.13 -4.89
C VAL A 222 -11.00 -2.41 -4.85
N LEU A 223 -11.17 -3.20 -3.80
CA LEU A 223 -10.41 -4.42 -3.56
C LEU A 223 -11.33 -5.63 -3.43
N ARG A 224 -10.82 -6.76 -3.90
CA ARG A 224 -11.32 -8.08 -3.56
C ARG A 224 -10.31 -8.77 -2.65
N LEU A 225 -10.79 -9.42 -1.59
CA LEU A 225 -9.96 -10.08 -0.57
C LEU A 225 -10.51 -11.46 -0.26
N GLY A 226 -9.66 -12.49 -0.21
CA GLY A 226 -10.10 -13.85 0.12
C GLY A 226 -8.95 -14.83 0.29
N TYR A 227 -9.22 -15.97 0.89
CA TYR A 227 -8.24 -17.05 0.99
C TYR A 227 -8.03 -17.70 -0.39
N PRO A 228 -6.80 -18.16 -0.71
CA PRO A 228 -6.56 -18.91 -1.93
C PRO A 228 -7.40 -20.19 -1.95
N ARG A 229 -7.81 -20.65 -3.14
CA ARG A 229 -8.38 -21.98 -3.30
C ARG A 229 -7.27 -23.01 -3.02
N THR A 230 -7.52 -23.92 -2.09
CA THR A 230 -6.68 -25.10 -1.81
C THR A 230 -6.92 -26.19 -2.82
#